data_AF-A0AAU9J9K0-F1
#
_entry.id   AF-A0AAU9J9K0-F1
#
_cell.length_a   1.000
_cell.length_b   1.000
_cell.length_c   1.000
_cell.angle_alpha   90.00
_cell.angle_beta   90.00
_cell.angle_gamma   90.00
#
_symmetry.space_group_name_H-M   'P 1'
#
loop_
_entity.id
_entity.type
_entity.pdbx_description
1 polymer ?
#
loop_
_entity_poly.entity_id
_entity_poly.type
_entity_poly.pdbx_seq_one_letter_code
_entity_poly.pdbx_strand_id
1 'polypeptide(L)'
;MFISKWDNTHIAGGKELQFFVLNGMDQVFHYCNRTLFDLSNCEINNTKDLEVKMNLLLSSGFGVLVICLFITVPFAEYFINRENNLWNQIKMQAHGHYEALKINCLERLLVIHNKTDTLFSDSKHTSKTANFKNRWKYLWRNSLYFVLALIFFLVNYFYLYHNCAAFLHLRPSLLRSIINSQVLYKTLLVWTSEALVTRLPSSLIYQTPEQYPFIDAYNKLDIVIESLKFSEKEIRSSKYSPLLSEEFKEIFYKKTEGLREITDYGIYSAGGIIPLDVYYLEYSGRSDWLVMWFKFSNDAIILDLEYDLLIDLANKDSQNVILGQLQWIIIAMIIFVLISFILYFWCYLFFLAGEKKNLEKMKIISRLIPRK
;
A
#
# COMPACT_ATOMS: atom_id res chain seq x y z
N MET A 1 41.06 -11.12 11.96
CA MET A 1 41.80 -12.06 12.81
C MET A 1 41.69 -13.47 12.22
N PHE A 2 42.57 -13.81 11.27
CA PHE A 2 42.76 -15.18 10.75
C PHE A 2 44.24 -15.50 10.55
N ILE A 3 45.10 -14.87 11.37
CA ILE A 3 46.52 -15.23 11.46
C ILE A 3 46.84 -15.34 12.93
N SER A 4 46.62 -16.52 13.49
CA SER A 4 47.13 -16.88 14.80
C SER A 4 47.58 -18.34 14.73
N LYS A 5 48.91 -18.49 14.62
CA LYS A 5 49.68 -19.73 14.74
C LYS A 5 49.22 -20.88 13.86
N TRP A 6 49.80 -20.96 12.67
CA TRP A 6 50.07 -22.25 12.05
C TRP A 6 51.57 -22.52 12.18
N ASP A 7 51.90 -23.48 13.04
CA ASP A 7 53.29 -23.91 13.28
C ASP A 7 53.83 -24.59 12.02
N ASN A 8 55.06 -24.21 11.65
CA ASN A 8 55.72 -24.54 10.39
C ASN A 8 56.33 -25.95 10.37
N THR A 9 55.58 -26.97 10.76
CA THR A 9 56.09 -28.35 10.72
C THR A 9 55.07 -29.30 10.07
N HIS A 10 55.36 -29.63 8.81
CA HIS A 10 54.80 -30.74 8.03
C HIS A 10 53.31 -30.73 7.68
N ILE A 11 52.85 -29.86 6.78
CA ILE A 11 51.61 -30.13 6.03
C ILE A 11 51.77 -29.67 4.57
N ALA A 12 51.94 -30.64 3.67
CA ALA A 12 51.96 -30.45 2.21
C ALA A 12 50.61 -29.94 1.62
N GLY A 13 49.58 -29.73 2.45
CA GLY A 13 48.24 -29.26 2.08
C GLY A 13 47.87 -27.84 2.52
N GLY A 14 48.77 -27.07 3.15
CA GLY A 14 48.45 -25.71 3.62
C GLY A 14 48.16 -24.71 2.48
N LYS A 15 48.83 -24.87 1.34
CA LYS A 15 48.63 -24.05 0.14
C LYS A 15 47.32 -24.39 -0.58
N GLU A 16 46.96 -25.67 -0.63
CA GLU A 16 45.70 -26.15 -1.21
C GLU A 16 44.50 -25.71 -0.37
N LEU A 17 44.62 -25.74 0.96
CA LEU A 17 43.58 -25.27 1.88
C LEU A 17 43.35 -23.75 1.76
N GLN A 18 44.42 -22.96 1.66
CA GLN A 18 44.32 -21.51 1.41
C GLN A 18 43.72 -21.19 0.04
N PHE A 19 44.11 -21.95 -0.99
CA PHE A 19 43.52 -21.85 -2.33
C PHE A 19 42.01 -22.15 -2.32
N PHE A 20 41.57 -23.18 -1.58
CA PHE A 20 40.15 -23.52 -1.43
C PHE A 20 39.37 -22.47 -0.63
N VAL A 21 39.93 -21.97 0.47
CA VAL A 21 39.27 -20.95 1.31
C VAL A 21 39.12 -19.63 0.55
N LEU A 22 40.15 -19.18 -0.16
CA LEU A 22 40.14 -17.88 -0.84
C LEU A 22 39.39 -17.92 -2.19
N ASN A 23 39.51 -18.98 -3.00
CA ASN A 23 38.65 -19.15 -4.19
C ASN A 23 37.19 -19.38 -3.80
N GLY A 24 36.96 -20.04 -2.66
CA GLY A 24 35.65 -20.17 -2.07
C GLY A 24 35.04 -18.81 -1.71
N MET A 25 35.84 -17.85 -1.22
CA MET A 25 35.32 -16.54 -0.82
C MET A 25 34.71 -15.72 -1.97
N ASP A 26 35.36 -15.60 -3.13
CA ASP A 26 34.78 -14.87 -4.29
C ASP A 26 33.47 -15.55 -4.75
N GLN A 27 33.46 -16.88 -4.82
CA GLN A 27 32.27 -17.65 -5.16
C GLN A 27 31.16 -17.52 -4.11
N VAL A 28 31.51 -17.47 -2.82
CA VAL A 28 30.57 -17.25 -1.72
C VAL A 28 29.96 -15.86 -1.79
N PHE A 29 30.74 -14.81 -2.04
CA PHE A 29 30.21 -13.45 -2.21
C PHE A 29 29.28 -13.35 -3.42
N HIS A 30 29.68 -13.94 -4.55
CA HIS A 30 28.81 -14.04 -5.74
C HIS A 30 27.51 -14.79 -5.45
N TYR A 31 27.58 -15.91 -4.73
CA TYR A 31 26.41 -16.70 -4.35
C TYR A 31 25.51 -15.95 -3.37
N CYS A 32 26.08 -15.27 -2.37
CA CYS A 32 25.35 -14.42 -1.44
C CYS A 32 24.62 -13.28 -2.17
N ASN A 33 25.31 -12.55 -3.05
CA ASN A 33 24.69 -11.46 -3.81
C ASN A 33 23.57 -11.95 -4.74
N ARG A 34 23.76 -13.11 -5.38
CA ARG A 34 22.72 -13.74 -6.20
C ARG A 34 21.53 -14.17 -5.34
N THR A 35 21.78 -14.82 -4.21
CA THR A 35 20.72 -15.25 -3.28
C THR A 35 19.93 -14.06 -2.75
N LEU A 36 20.60 -12.94 -2.42
CA LEU A 36 19.95 -11.69 -2.02
C LEU A 36 19.10 -11.09 -3.15
N PHE A 37 19.59 -11.12 -4.40
CA PHE A 37 18.83 -10.69 -5.57
C PHE A 37 17.58 -11.56 -5.78
N ASP A 38 17.73 -12.88 -5.73
CA ASP A 38 16.64 -13.83 -5.93
C ASP A 38 15.60 -13.72 -4.80
N LEU A 39 16.04 -13.54 -3.54
CA LEU A 39 15.16 -13.30 -2.40
C LEU A 39 14.35 -12.01 -2.56
N SER A 40 15.04 -10.91 -2.89
CA SER A 40 14.40 -9.60 -3.12
C SER A 40 13.38 -9.68 -4.26
N ASN A 41 13.69 -10.36 -5.36
CA ASN A 41 12.76 -10.58 -6.46
C ASN A 41 11.57 -11.47 -6.07
N CYS A 42 11.80 -12.48 -5.24
CA CYS A 42 10.74 -13.34 -4.72
C CYS A 42 9.75 -12.51 -3.88
N GLU A 43 10.23 -11.66 -2.99
CA GLU A 43 9.40 -10.76 -2.19
C GLU A 43 8.66 -9.73 -3.06
N ILE A 44 9.34 -9.14 -4.03
CA ILE A 44 8.73 -8.23 -5.02
C ILE A 44 7.63 -8.94 -5.81
N ASN A 45 7.84 -10.18 -6.24
CA ASN A 45 6.81 -10.96 -6.94
C ASN A 45 5.64 -11.30 -6.01
N ASN A 46 5.89 -11.67 -4.76
CA ASN A 46 4.84 -11.92 -3.78
C ASN A 46 3.99 -10.66 -3.52
N THR A 47 4.61 -9.47 -3.49
CA THR A 47 3.86 -8.20 -3.38
C THR A 47 3.02 -7.90 -4.61
N LYS A 48 3.50 -8.20 -5.82
CA LYS A 48 2.70 -8.12 -7.06
C LYS A 48 1.53 -9.11 -7.06
N ASP A 49 1.74 -10.33 -6.58
CA ASP A 49 0.66 -11.33 -6.46
C ASP A 49 -0.41 -10.86 -5.46
N LEU A 50 0.02 -10.23 -4.36
CA LEU A 50 -0.90 -9.60 -3.41
C LEU A 50 -1.69 -8.46 -4.06
N GLU A 51 -1.05 -7.70 -4.96
CA GLU A 51 -1.71 -6.65 -5.74
C GLU A 51 -2.78 -7.17 -6.68
N VAL A 52 -2.49 -8.22 -7.42
CA VAL A 52 -3.48 -8.88 -8.28
C VAL A 52 -4.67 -9.37 -7.44
N LYS A 53 -4.41 -10.01 -6.30
CA LYS A 53 -5.48 -10.50 -5.40
C LYS A 53 -6.32 -9.38 -4.84
N MET A 54 -5.72 -8.27 -4.44
CA MET A 54 -6.46 -7.11 -3.92
C MET A 54 -7.29 -6.44 -5.02
N ASN A 55 -6.73 -6.26 -6.21
CA ASN A 55 -7.46 -5.70 -7.35
C ASN A 55 -8.67 -6.56 -7.71
N LEU A 56 -8.54 -7.89 -7.64
CA LEU A 56 -9.64 -8.83 -7.85
C LEU A 56 -10.72 -8.68 -6.75
N LEU A 57 -10.33 -8.58 -5.47
CA LEU A 57 -11.25 -8.34 -4.35
C LEU A 57 -12.01 -7.01 -4.50
N LEU A 58 -11.32 -5.93 -4.87
CA LEU A 58 -11.95 -4.62 -5.08
C LEU A 58 -12.88 -4.63 -6.30
N SER A 59 -12.48 -5.28 -7.39
CA SER A 59 -13.32 -5.45 -8.58
C SER A 59 -14.58 -6.26 -8.26
N SER A 60 -14.45 -7.32 -7.45
CA SER A 60 -15.59 -8.10 -6.95
C SER A 60 -16.53 -7.24 -6.09
N GLY A 61 -15.98 -6.46 -5.14
CA GLY A 61 -16.76 -5.54 -4.31
C GLY A 61 -17.51 -4.49 -5.12
N PHE A 62 -16.86 -3.90 -6.13
CA PHE A 62 -17.50 -2.97 -7.06
C PHE A 62 -18.59 -3.67 -7.91
N GLY A 63 -18.34 -4.91 -8.36
CA GLY A 63 -19.30 -5.72 -9.08
C GLY A 63 -20.59 -5.97 -8.28
N VAL A 64 -20.46 -6.33 -7.01
CA VAL A 64 -21.61 -6.48 -6.10
C VAL A 64 -22.40 -5.17 -5.98
N LEU A 65 -21.71 -4.04 -5.83
CA LEU A 65 -22.32 -2.73 -5.72
C LEU A 65 -23.09 -2.35 -6.99
N VAL A 66 -22.55 -2.64 -8.18
CA VAL A 66 -23.24 -2.43 -9.46
C VAL A 66 -24.49 -3.32 -9.57
N ILE A 67 -24.39 -4.61 -9.21
CA ILE A 67 -25.53 -5.53 -9.21
C ILE A 67 -26.63 -5.03 -8.27
N CYS A 68 -26.27 -4.58 -7.06
CA CYS A 68 -27.20 -3.97 -6.12
C CYS A 68 -27.90 -2.74 -6.72
N LEU A 69 -27.19 -1.90 -7.49
CA LEU A 69 -27.78 -0.75 -8.17
C LEU A 69 -28.79 -1.18 -9.24
N PHE A 70 -28.43 -2.17 -10.06
CA PHE A 70 -29.30 -2.74 -11.08
C PHE A 70 -30.57 -3.37 -10.51
N ILE A 71 -30.55 -3.89 -9.28
CA ILE A 71 -31.74 -4.45 -8.62
C ILE A 71 -32.57 -3.34 -7.95
N THR A 72 -31.91 -2.42 -7.24
CA THR A 72 -32.60 -1.41 -6.41
C THR A 72 -33.28 -0.32 -7.22
N VAL A 73 -32.70 0.12 -8.34
CA VAL A 73 -33.30 1.18 -9.17
C VAL A 73 -34.63 0.74 -9.80
N PRO A 74 -34.73 -0.40 -10.51
CA PRO A 74 -36.01 -0.87 -11.06
C PRO A 74 -37.03 -1.18 -9.96
N PHE A 75 -36.58 -1.73 -8.83
CA PHE A 75 -37.47 -2.02 -7.71
C PHE A 75 -38.07 -0.74 -7.10
N ALA A 76 -37.27 0.32 -6.97
CA ALA A 76 -37.76 1.62 -6.53
C ALA A 76 -38.79 2.19 -7.53
N GLU A 77 -38.52 2.11 -8.84
CA GLU A 77 -39.46 2.56 -9.86
C GLU A 77 -40.77 1.77 -9.84
N TYR A 78 -40.69 0.44 -9.69
CA TYR A 78 -41.87 -0.41 -9.56
C TYR A 78 -42.73 0.00 -8.36
N PHE A 79 -42.12 0.23 -7.20
CA PHE A 79 -42.83 0.65 -5.99
C PHE A 79 -43.54 2.00 -6.18
N ILE A 80 -42.84 2.98 -6.74
CA ILE A 80 -43.39 4.33 -7.01
C ILE A 80 -44.58 4.24 -7.99
N ASN A 81 -44.45 3.46 -9.06
CA ASN A 81 -45.53 3.26 -10.03
C ASN A 81 -46.74 2.59 -9.39
N ARG A 82 -46.52 1.61 -8.51
CA ARG A 82 -47.58 0.91 -7.80
C ARG A 82 -48.34 1.83 -6.84
N GLU A 83 -47.62 2.65 -6.08
CA GLU A 83 -48.21 3.63 -5.15
C GLU A 83 -49.04 4.68 -5.92
N ASN A 84 -48.51 5.21 -7.02
CA ASN A 84 -49.24 6.12 -7.90
C ASN A 84 -50.53 5.51 -8.46
N ASN A 85 -50.45 4.25 -8.92
CA ASN A 85 -51.61 3.54 -9.44
C ASN A 85 -52.68 3.34 -8.36
N LEU A 86 -52.29 2.95 -7.13
CA LEU A 86 -53.22 2.82 -6.01
C LEU A 86 -53.89 4.15 -5.67
N TRP A 87 -53.14 5.25 -5.64
CA TRP A 87 -53.70 6.57 -5.35
C TRP A 87 -54.67 7.04 -6.44
N ASN A 88 -54.32 6.85 -7.71
CA ASN A 88 -55.20 7.20 -8.83
C ASN A 88 -56.49 6.35 -8.83
N GLN A 89 -56.41 5.06 -8.47
CA GLN A 89 -57.59 4.20 -8.29
C GLN A 89 -58.51 4.70 -7.18
N ILE A 90 -57.95 5.04 -6.01
CA ILE A 90 -58.70 5.61 -4.88
C ILE A 90 -59.39 6.91 -5.32
N LYS A 91 -58.67 7.80 -6.02
CA LYS A 91 -59.21 9.07 -6.52
C LYS A 91 -60.35 8.85 -7.53
N MET A 92 -60.19 7.91 -8.45
CA MET A 92 -61.20 7.60 -9.46
C MET A 92 -62.47 7.04 -8.81
N GLN A 93 -62.33 6.13 -7.83
CA GLN A 93 -63.46 5.59 -7.07
C GLN A 93 -64.16 6.67 -6.24
N ALA A 94 -63.40 7.52 -5.55
CA ALA A 94 -63.96 8.63 -4.77
C ALA A 94 -64.77 9.59 -5.65
N HIS A 95 -64.25 9.93 -6.83
CA HIS A 95 -64.94 10.83 -7.76
C HIS A 95 -66.19 10.19 -8.36
N GLY A 96 -66.11 8.92 -8.76
CA GLY A 96 -67.27 8.16 -9.25
C GLY A 96 -68.38 8.04 -8.21
N HIS A 97 -68.03 7.82 -6.94
CA HIS A 97 -69.02 7.81 -5.84
C HIS A 97 -69.59 9.19 -5.55
N TYR A 98 -68.76 10.24 -5.60
CA TYR A 98 -69.25 11.62 -5.43
C TYR A 98 -70.26 11.99 -6.51
N GLU A 99 -69.96 11.72 -7.79
CA GLU A 99 -70.90 11.99 -8.89
C GLU A 99 -72.19 11.16 -8.74
N ALA A 100 -72.08 9.88 -8.39
CA ALA A 100 -73.27 9.05 -8.13
C ALA A 100 -74.12 9.59 -6.96
N LEU A 101 -73.48 10.08 -5.90
CA LEU A 101 -74.18 10.63 -4.74
C LEU A 101 -74.80 12.00 -5.06
N LYS A 102 -74.11 12.84 -5.84
CA LYS A 102 -74.61 14.10 -6.37
C LYS A 102 -75.85 13.89 -7.24
N ILE A 103 -75.80 12.93 -8.18
CA ILE A 103 -76.95 12.57 -9.03
C ILE A 103 -78.12 12.08 -8.18
N ASN A 104 -77.90 11.14 -7.24
CA ASN A 104 -78.96 10.65 -6.35
C ASN A 104 -79.58 11.76 -5.48
N CYS A 105 -78.77 12.72 -5.00
CA CYS A 105 -79.26 13.87 -4.25
C CYS A 105 -80.08 14.80 -5.15
N LEU A 106 -79.63 15.08 -6.38
CA LEU A 106 -80.36 15.88 -7.35
C LEU A 106 -81.69 15.23 -7.75
N GLU A 107 -81.72 13.91 -7.98
CA GLU A 107 -82.94 13.15 -8.25
C GLU A 107 -83.93 13.26 -7.08
N ARG A 108 -83.47 13.08 -5.84
CA ARG A 108 -84.31 13.26 -4.65
C ARG A 108 -84.83 14.69 -4.52
N LEU A 109 -84.01 15.69 -4.81
CA LEU A 109 -84.40 17.10 -4.75
C LEU A 109 -85.46 17.42 -5.82
N LEU A 110 -85.30 16.89 -7.03
CA LEU A 110 -86.26 17.00 -8.13
C LEU A 110 -87.61 16.39 -7.77
N VAL A 111 -87.61 15.18 -7.18
CA VAL A 111 -88.84 14.49 -6.75
C VAL A 111 -89.58 15.27 -5.65
N ILE A 112 -88.86 15.89 -4.71
CA ILE A 112 -89.47 16.56 -3.56
C ILE A 112 -89.93 17.99 -3.90
N HIS A 113 -89.14 18.74 -4.67
CA HIS A 113 -89.38 20.18 -4.88
C HIS A 113 -89.93 20.55 -6.25
N ASN A 114 -90.05 19.60 -7.19
CA ASN A 114 -90.68 19.76 -8.50
C ASN A 114 -90.25 21.02 -9.27
N LYS A 115 -89.01 21.49 -9.01
CA LYS A 115 -88.39 22.66 -9.64
C LYS A 115 -87.16 22.21 -10.42
N THR A 116 -87.21 22.43 -11.72
CA THR A 116 -86.10 22.28 -12.67
C THR A 116 -85.32 23.59 -12.76
N ASP A 117 -84.79 24.09 -11.65
CA ASP A 117 -83.90 25.26 -11.70
C ASP A 117 -82.47 24.82 -12.03
N THR A 118 -82.18 24.97 -13.32
CA THR A 118 -80.90 25.38 -13.93
C THR A 118 -79.64 24.56 -13.70
N LEU A 119 -79.19 23.92 -14.78
CA LEU A 119 -77.82 23.96 -15.31
C LEU A 119 -76.75 24.30 -14.27
N PHE A 120 -76.41 23.34 -13.42
CA PHE A 120 -75.06 23.32 -12.88
C PHE A 120 -74.14 23.06 -14.06
N SER A 121 -73.51 24.13 -14.57
CA SER A 121 -72.40 24.07 -15.51
C SER A 121 -71.47 22.95 -15.03
N ASP A 122 -71.40 21.86 -15.81
CA ASP A 122 -70.36 20.86 -15.71
C ASP A 122 -69.04 21.58 -15.90
N SER A 123 -68.46 22.10 -14.81
CA SER A 123 -67.03 22.28 -14.78
C SER A 123 -66.50 20.86 -14.91
N LYS A 124 -66.16 20.47 -16.15
CA LYS A 124 -65.34 19.30 -16.42
C LYS A 124 -64.08 19.49 -15.59
N HIS A 125 -64.10 19.00 -14.36
CA HIS A 125 -62.91 18.83 -13.56
C HIS A 125 -62.13 17.75 -14.30
N THR A 126 -61.31 18.19 -15.25
CA THR A 126 -60.33 17.33 -15.91
C THR A 126 -59.62 16.61 -14.78
N SER A 127 -59.77 15.29 -14.73
CA SER A 127 -59.15 14.44 -13.74
C SER A 127 -57.64 14.49 -14.00
N LYS A 128 -56.99 15.56 -13.54
CA LYS A 128 -55.53 15.64 -13.54
C LYS A 128 -55.07 14.43 -12.73
N THR A 129 -54.50 13.46 -13.43
CA THR A 129 -53.79 12.34 -12.85
C THR A 129 -52.79 12.92 -11.87
N ALA A 130 -52.87 12.52 -10.61
CA ALA A 130 -51.92 13.01 -9.63
C ALA A 130 -50.58 12.33 -9.94
N ASN A 131 -49.69 13.02 -10.65
CA ASN A 131 -48.30 12.62 -10.71
C ASN A 131 -47.67 13.00 -9.37
N PHE A 132 -47.50 12.04 -8.45
CA PHE A 132 -46.61 12.30 -7.33
C PHE A 132 -45.22 12.57 -7.90
N LYS A 133 -44.76 13.82 -7.78
CA LYS A 133 -43.42 14.28 -8.15
C LYS A 133 -42.31 13.68 -7.26
N ASN A 134 -42.59 12.67 -6.44
CA ASN A 134 -41.66 12.13 -5.45
C ASN A 134 -40.64 11.12 -6.00
N ARG A 135 -40.62 10.80 -7.29
CA ARG A 135 -39.64 9.85 -7.88
C ARG A 135 -38.19 10.19 -7.54
N TRP A 136 -37.86 11.48 -7.56
CA TRP A 136 -36.53 11.99 -7.20
C TRP A 136 -36.15 11.74 -5.75
N LYS A 137 -37.11 11.72 -4.81
CA LYS A 137 -36.85 11.51 -3.38
C LYS A 137 -36.35 10.09 -3.09
N TYR A 138 -36.89 9.09 -3.78
CA TYR A 138 -36.48 7.68 -3.67
C TYR A 138 -35.13 7.45 -4.34
N LEU A 139 -34.96 7.95 -5.57
CA LEU A 139 -33.71 7.80 -6.33
C LEU A 139 -32.53 8.50 -5.64
N TRP A 140 -32.71 9.73 -5.16
CA TRP A 140 -31.65 10.47 -4.48
C TRP A 140 -31.15 9.78 -3.22
N ARG A 141 -32.06 9.24 -2.39
CA ARG A 141 -31.69 8.54 -1.15
C ARG A 141 -30.93 7.24 -1.40
N ASN A 142 -31.36 6.46 -2.40
CA ASN A 142 -30.60 5.27 -2.82
C ASN A 142 -29.24 5.65 -3.41
N SER A 143 -29.21 6.69 -4.24
CA SER A 143 -27.97 7.22 -4.81
C SER A 143 -26.98 7.70 -3.74
N LEU A 144 -27.46 8.20 -2.60
CA LEU A 144 -26.59 8.69 -1.54
C LEU A 144 -25.71 7.57 -0.95
N TYR A 145 -26.27 6.38 -0.73
CA TYR A 145 -25.49 5.23 -0.27
C TYR A 145 -24.46 4.79 -1.33
N PHE A 146 -24.87 4.77 -2.60
CA PHE A 146 -23.97 4.43 -3.72
C PHE A 146 -22.82 5.42 -3.86
N VAL A 147 -23.09 6.72 -3.79
CA VAL A 147 -22.06 7.77 -3.86
C VAL A 147 -21.10 7.63 -2.70
N LEU A 148 -21.59 7.38 -1.48
CA LEU A 148 -20.72 7.22 -0.31
C LEU A 148 -19.84 5.98 -0.42
N ALA A 149 -20.40 4.85 -0.86
CA ALA A 149 -19.65 3.63 -1.10
C ALA A 149 -18.62 3.82 -2.24
N LEU A 150 -18.98 4.50 -3.32
CA LEU A 150 -18.05 4.84 -4.41
C LEU A 150 -16.88 5.68 -3.91
N ILE A 151 -17.14 6.75 -3.15
CA ILE A 151 -16.10 7.59 -2.56
C ILE A 151 -15.19 6.75 -1.65
N PHE A 152 -15.77 5.89 -0.81
CA PHE A 152 -15.00 5.00 0.05
C PHE A 152 -14.09 4.07 -0.76
N PHE A 153 -14.60 3.41 -1.80
CA PHE A 153 -13.80 2.54 -2.66
C PHE A 153 -12.67 3.31 -3.37
N LEU A 154 -12.96 4.51 -3.90
CA LEU A 154 -11.95 5.35 -4.55
C LEU A 154 -10.85 5.76 -3.58
N VAL A 155 -11.19 6.24 -2.39
CA VAL A 155 -10.22 6.65 -1.36
C VAL A 155 -9.38 5.46 -0.90
N ASN A 156 -10.01 4.31 -0.63
CA ASN A 156 -9.27 3.11 -0.23
C ASN A 156 -8.31 2.65 -1.32
N TYR A 157 -8.74 2.63 -2.57
CA TYR A 157 -7.91 2.16 -3.67
C TYR A 157 -6.76 3.13 -4.00
N PHE A 158 -7.09 4.38 -4.33
CA PHE A 158 -6.12 5.34 -4.84
C PHE A 158 -5.18 5.89 -3.77
N TYR A 159 -5.65 6.03 -2.53
CA TYR A 159 -4.85 6.65 -1.49
C TYR A 159 -4.23 5.61 -0.56
N LEU A 160 -5.06 4.80 0.12
CA LEU A 160 -4.54 3.93 1.18
C LEU A 160 -3.83 2.69 0.62
N TYR A 161 -4.47 1.99 -0.32
CA TYR A 161 -3.97 0.76 -0.88
C TYR A 161 -2.72 0.99 -1.75
N HIS A 162 -2.77 1.97 -2.65
CA HIS A 162 -1.63 2.30 -3.51
C HIS A 162 -0.38 2.65 -2.71
N ASN A 163 -0.50 3.46 -1.65
CA ASN A 163 0.62 3.80 -0.78
C ASN A 163 1.17 2.57 -0.05
N CYS A 164 0.30 1.71 0.48
CA CYS A 164 0.72 0.48 1.16
C CYS A 164 1.46 -0.47 0.20
N ALA A 165 0.92 -0.68 -1.01
CA ALA A 165 1.54 -1.50 -2.05
C ALA A 165 2.91 -0.95 -2.49
N ALA A 166 3.02 0.37 -2.67
CA ALA A 166 4.29 1.02 -3.00
C ALA A 166 5.36 0.77 -1.93
N PHE A 167 5.01 0.90 -0.65
CA PHE A 167 5.94 0.62 0.46
C PHE A 167 6.33 -0.86 0.56
N LEU A 168 5.37 -1.76 0.37
CA LEU A 168 5.62 -3.20 0.30
C LEU A 168 6.58 -3.58 -0.83
N HIS A 169 6.44 -2.95 -2.00
CA HIS A 169 7.33 -3.19 -3.15
C HIS A 169 8.74 -2.60 -2.95
N LEU A 170 8.85 -1.44 -2.30
CA LEU A 170 10.13 -0.75 -2.10
C LEU A 170 10.99 -1.37 -0.99
N ARG A 171 10.36 -1.96 0.05
CA ARG A 171 11.05 -2.51 1.22
C ARG A 171 12.11 -3.58 0.88
N PRO A 172 11.83 -4.62 0.07
CA PRO A 172 12.83 -5.64 -0.28
C PRO A 172 14.03 -5.05 -1.00
N SER A 173 13.81 -4.04 -1.83
CA SER A 173 14.88 -3.37 -2.57
C SER A 173 15.75 -2.51 -1.64
N LEU A 174 15.14 -1.79 -0.69
CA LEU A 174 15.86 -1.01 0.32
C LEU A 174 16.75 -1.90 1.20
N LEU A 175 16.18 -2.96 1.80
CA LEU A 175 16.92 -3.87 2.67
C LEU A 175 18.06 -4.54 1.91
N ARG A 176 17.81 -4.94 0.66
CA ARG A 176 18.85 -5.49 -0.20
C ARG A 176 19.98 -4.50 -0.46
N SER A 177 19.70 -3.23 -0.77
CA SER A 177 20.77 -2.23 -0.99
C SER A 177 21.61 -2.02 0.28
N ILE A 178 21.00 -2.02 1.47
CA ILE A 178 21.73 -1.88 2.76
C ILE A 178 22.62 -3.11 3.01
N ILE A 179 22.05 -4.33 2.94
CA ILE A 179 22.79 -5.58 3.15
C ILE A 179 23.89 -5.75 2.10
N ASN A 180 23.61 -5.43 0.84
CA ASN A 180 24.60 -5.49 -0.23
C ASN A 180 25.77 -4.53 0.02
N SER A 181 25.51 -3.33 0.57
CA SER A 181 26.59 -2.40 0.95
C SER A 181 27.49 -2.99 2.03
N GLN A 182 26.90 -3.60 3.07
CA GLN A 182 27.64 -4.32 4.11
C GLN A 182 28.52 -5.46 3.54
N VAL A 183 27.96 -6.28 2.64
CA VAL A 183 28.72 -7.34 1.95
C VAL A 183 29.85 -6.77 1.11
N LEU A 184 29.62 -5.65 0.41
CA LEU A 184 30.65 -4.98 -0.38
C LEU A 184 31.78 -4.42 0.47
N TYR A 185 31.52 -3.89 1.68
CA TYR A 185 32.57 -3.49 2.62
C TYR A 185 33.44 -4.67 3.06
N LYS A 186 32.83 -5.82 3.36
CA LYS A 186 33.57 -7.06 3.68
C LYS A 186 34.41 -7.53 2.50
N THR A 187 33.85 -7.44 1.30
CA THR A 187 34.52 -7.81 0.06
C THR A 187 35.71 -6.87 -0.22
N LEU A 188 35.55 -5.57 0.08
CA LEU A 188 36.60 -4.57 -0.05
C LEU A 188 37.77 -4.86 0.90
N LEU A 189 37.50 -5.26 2.15
CA LEU A 189 38.54 -5.69 3.11
C LEU A 189 39.35 -6.87 2.56
N VAL A 190 38.68 -7.86 1.95
CA VAL A 190 39.34 -9.04 1.35
C VAL A 190 40.24 -8.63 0.18
N TRP A 191 39.73 -7.88 -0.80
CA TRP A 191 40.53 -7.48 -1.97
C TRP A 191 41.64 -6.49 -1.63
N THR A 192 41.43 -5.62 -0.64
CA THR A 192 42.49 -4.72 -0.15
C THR A 192 43.61 -5.53 0.52
N SER A 193 43.27 -6.56 1.31
CA SER A 193 44.26 -7.48 1.88
C SER A 193 45.09 -8.14 0.78
N GLU A 194 44.41 -8.66 -0.24
CA GLU A 194 45.06 -9.38 -1.33
C GLU A 194 45.96 -8.45 -2.15
N ALA A 195 45.46 -7.26 -2.51
CA ALA A 195 46.23 -6.23 -3.21
C ALA A 195 47.50 -5.80 -2.44
N LEU A 196 47.45 -5.75 -1.10
CA LEU A 196 48.63 -5.48 -0.27
C LEU A 196 49.60 -6.67 -0.23
N VAL A 197 49.09 -7.89 -0.07
CA VAL A 197 49.91 -9.12 -0.04
C VAL A 197 50.66 -9.30 -1.35
N THR A 198 50.05 -8.99 -2.51
CA THR A 198 50.69 -9.11 -3.83
C THR A 198 52.01 -8.34 -3.96
N ARG A 199 52.20 -7.29 -3.15
CA ARG A 199 53.37 -6.40 -3.20
C ARG A 199 54.52 -6.83 -2.31
N LEU A 200 54.24 -7.71 -1.34
CA LEU A 200 55.28 -8.21 -0.47
C LEU A 200 56.20 -9.14 -1.27
N PRO A 201 57.53 -9.02 -1.15
CA PRO A 201 58.47 -9.93 -1.84
C PRO A 201 58.27 -11.40 -1.45
N SER A 202 57.67 -11.64 -0.29
CA SER A 202 57.33 -12.96 0.24
C SER A 202 55.95 -13.47 -0.22
N SER A 203 55.29 -12.81 -1.17
CA SER A 203 53.96 -13.20 -1.63
C SER A 203 53.99 -14.50 -2.45
N LEU A 204 52.86 -15.21 -2.44
CA LEU A 204 52.70 -16.43 -3.23
C LEU A 204 52.76 -16.17 -4.74
N ILE A 205 52.52 -14.94 -5.19
CA ILE A 205 52.70 -14.54 -6.61
C ILE A 205 54.16 -14.65 -7.01
N TYR A 206 55.09 -14.11 -6.21
CA TYR A 206 56.50 -14.14 -6.55
C TYR A 206 57.13 -15.53 -6.35
N GLN A 207 56.61 -16.30 -5.39
CA GLN A 207 57.10 -17.64 -5.08
C GLN A 207 56.54 -18.72 -6.01
N THR A 208 55.27 -18.59 -6.42
CA THR A 208 54.53 -19.59 -7.21
C THR A 208 53.51 -18.91 -8.13
N PRO A 209 53.96 -18.17 -9.16
CA PRO A 209 53.07 -17.34 -10.00
C PRO A 209 52.01 -18.17 -10.74
N GLU A 210 52.35 -19.38 -11.20
CA GLU A 210 51.44 -20.27 -11.94
C GLU A 210 50.30 -20.84 -11.09
N GLN A 211 50.44 -20.82 -9.75
CA GLN A 211 49.47 -21.40 -8.82
C GLN A 211 48.64 -20.33 -8.10
N TYR A 212 48.89 -19.06 -8.38
CA TYR A 212 48.21 -17.96 -7.71
C TYR A 212 46.85 -17.66 -8.37
N PRO A 213 45.72 -17.83 -7.67
CA PRO A 213 44.41 -17.72 -8.28
C PRO A 213 43.92 -16.27 -8.47
N PHE A 214 44.54 -15.27 -7.82
CA PHE A 214 44.03 -13.89 -7.80
C PHE A 214 44.79 -12.96 -8.74
N ILE A 215 44.93 -13.38 -10.00
CA ILE A 215 45.74 -12.72 -11.04
C ILE A 215 45.36 -11.24 -11.24
N ASP A 216 44.17 -10.82 -10.79
CA ASP A 216 43.62 -9.49 -11.02
C ASP A 216 42.88 -8.89 -9.79
N ALA A 217 43.56 -8.86 -8.64
CA ALA A 217 43.01 -8.29 -7.40
C ALA A 217 42.65 -6.79 -7.54
N TYR A 218 43.39 -6.04 -8.37
CA TYR A 218 43.18 -4.60 -8.57
C TYR A 218 41.89 -4.30 -9.33
N ASN A 219 41.63 -4.97 -10.46
CA ASN A 219 40.38 -4.73 -11.18
C ASN A 219 39.16 -5.18 -10.36
N LYS A 220 39.30 -6.25 -9.56
CA LYS A 220 38.25 -6.69 -8.62
C LYS A 220 37.97 -5.63 -7.55
N LEU A 221 38.99 -4.97 -7.05
CA LEU A 221 38.88 -3.89 -6.07
C LEU A 221 38.13 -2.68 -6.64
N ASP A 222 38.48 -2.24 -7.85
CA ASP A 222 37.79 -1.13 -8.52
C ASP A 222 36.29 -1.44 -8.76
N ILE A 223 35.97 -2.67 -9.21
CA ILE A 223 34.59 -3.12 -9.40
C ILE A 223 33.80 -3.04 -8.09
N VAL A 224 34.40 -3.41 -6.96
CA VAL A 224 33.76 -3.36 -5.63
C VAL A 224 33.51 -1.91 -5.21
N ILE A 225 34.47 -1.01 -5.43
CA ILE A 225 34.33 0.42 -5.12
C ILE A 225 33.21 1.05 -5.94
N GLU A 226 33.13 0.76 -7.25
CA GLU A 226 32.04 1.25 -8.10
C GLU A 226 30.67 0.70 -7.65
N SER A 227 30.62 -0.59 -7.34
CA SER A 227 29.41 -1.25 -6.85
C SER A 227 28.93 -0.66 -5.52
N LEU A 228 29.86 -0.30 -4.64
CA LEU A 228 29.57 0.33 -3.35
C LEU A 228 28.95 1.72 -3.56
N LYS A 229 29.57 2.56 -4.40
CA LYS A 229 29.04 3.90 -4.77
C LYS A 229 27.62 3.81 -5.35
N PHE A 230 27.37 2.82 -6.19
CA PHE A 230 26.04 2.59 -6.75
C PHE A 230 25.03 2.20 -5.66
N SER A 231 25.39 1.26 -4.79
CA SER A 231 24.54 0.77 -3.69
C SER A 231 24.16 1.90 -2.71
N GLU A 232 25.12 2.74 -2.33
CA GLU A 232 24.86 3.89 -1.45
C GLU A 232 23.99 4.96 -2.11
N LYS A 233 24.20 5.21 -3.41
CA LYS A 233 23.35 6.12 -4.18
C LYS A 233 21.90 5.62 -4.22
N GLU A 234 21.68 4.31 -4.29
CA GLU A 234 20.33 3.73 -4.20
C GLU A 234 19.70 4.01 -2.84
N ILE A 235 20.41 3.77 -1.73
CA ILE A 235 19.90 4.01 -0.36
C ILE A 235 19.44 5.48 -0.20
N ARG A 236 20.18 6.43 -0.77
CA ARG A 236 19.84 7.87 -0.74
C ARG A 236 18.63 8.26 -1.59
N SER A 237 18.19 7.39 -2.49
CA SER A 237 17.11 7.74 -3.41
C SER A 237 15.87 8.17 -2.63
N SER A 238 15.23 9.28 -3.07
CA SER A 238 14.04 9.84 -2.44
C SER A 238 12.90 8.83 -2.33
N LYS A 239 12.89 7.78 -3.16
CA LYS A 239 11.93 6.66 -3.10
C LYS A 239 11.92 5.94 -1.75
N TYR A 240 13.06 5.87 -1.05
CA TYR A 240 13.17 5.14 0.22
C TYR A 240 13.02 6.03 1.45
N SER A 241 13.14 7.36 1.31
CA SER A 241 13.01 8.28 2.44
C SER A 241 11.72 8.14 3.25
N PRO A 242 10.55 7.80 2.69
CA PRO A 242 9.32 7.59 3.48
C PRO A 242 9.34 6.32 4.34
N LEU A 243 10.23 5.37 4.06
CA LEU A 243 10.37 4.11 4.79
C LEU A 243 11.37 4.17 5.94
N LEU A 244 12.11 5.27 6.06
CA LEU A 244 13.23 5.45 6.97
C LEU A 244 12.88 6.48 8.04
N SER A 245 13.13 6.17 9.31
CA SER A 245 12.96 7.13 10.40
C SER A 245 14.00 8.25 10.34
N GLU A 246 13.78 9.31 11.13
CA GLU A 246 14.80 10.32 11.35
C GLU A 246 16.03 9.73 12.07
N GLU A 247 15.84 8.78 13.00
CA GLU A 247 16.95 8.08 13.67
C GLU A 247 17.88 7.38 12.67
N PHE A 248 17.31 6.64 11.70
CA PHE A 248 18.09 6.05 10.62
C PHE A 248 18.86 7.10 9.82
N LYS A 249 18.20 8.22 9.46
CA LYS A 249 18.84 9.31 8.71
C LYS A 249 19.95 9.97 9.51
N GLU A 250 19.82 10.06 10.83
CA GLU A 250 20.85 10.61 11.69
C GLU A 250 22.08 9.72 11.73
N ILE A 251 21.93 8.42 11.91
CA ILE A 251 23.06 7.47 11.90
C ILE A 251 23.71 7.42 10.50
N PHE A 252 22.90 7.48 9.44
CA PHE A 252 23.41 7.37 8.07
C PHE A 252 24.09 8.66 7.56
N TYR A 253 23.54 9.84 7.87
CA TYR A 253 23.99 11.13 7.32
C TYR A 253 24.65 12.08 8.32
N LYS A 254 24.34 11.97 9.62
CA LYS A 254 24.79 12.93 10.64
C LYS A 254 25.84 12.30 11.55
N LYS A 255 26.54 13.18 12.24
CA LYS A 255 27.51 12.85 13.29
C LYS A 255 26.81 12.13 14.45
N THR A 256 27.18 10.89 14.69
CA THR A 256 26.91 10.20 15.95
C THR A 256 28.00 10.58 16.95
N GLU A 257 27.68 11.41 17.94
CA GLU A 257 28.64 11.75 18.99
C GLU A 257 28.97 10.51 19.83
N GLY A 258 30.24 10.11 19.83
CA GLY A 258 30.80 9.24 20.87
C GLY A 258 31.02 7.77 20.55
N LEU A 259 30.93 7.31 19.29
CA LEU A 259 31.15 5.89 18.98
C LEU A 259 32.50 5.58 18.32
N ARG A 260 32.95 6.21 17.22
CA ARG A 260 34.29 6.01 16.61
C ARG A 260 34.63 7.08 15.56
N GLU A 261 35.91 7.47 15.43
CA GLU A 261 36.38 8.58 14.56
C GLU A 261 35.93 8.48 13.08
N ILE A 262 35.78 7.28 12.50
CA ILE A 262 35.42 7.15 11.08
C ILE A 262 33.94 7.44 10.78
N THR A 263 33.03 7.24 11.75
CA THR A 263 31.60 7.48 11.60
C THR A 263 31.14 8.85 12.15
N ASP A 264 32.09 9.71 12.54
CA ASP A 264 31.83 11.07 13.05
C ASP A 264 31.09 11.97 12.05
N TYR A 265 31.00 11.59 10.76
CA TYR A 265 30.24 12.30 9.75
C TYR A 265 29.15 11.42 9.10
N GLY A 266 28.73 10.36 9.80
CA GLY A 266 27.76 9.38 9.33
C GLY A 266 28.38 8.28 8.47
N ILE A 267 27.66 7.17 8.36
CA ILE A 267 28.08 5.96 7.62
C ILE A 267 28.31 6.25 6.14
N TYR A 268 27.50 7.14 5.54
CA TYR A 268 27.69 7.56 4.15
C TYR A 268 29.04 8.25 3.91
N SER A 269 29.47 9.11 4.84
CA SER A 269 30.76 9.81 4.72
C SER A 269 31.92 8.83 4.91
N ALA A 270 31.79 7.90 5.86
CA ALA A 270 32.74 6.80 6.05
C ALA A 270 32.91 5.96 4.78
N GLY A 271 31.82 5.75 4.04
CA GLY A 271 31.83 5.05 2.76
C GLY A 271 32.56 5.75 1.62
N GLY A 272 32.70 7.06 1.69
CA GLY A 272 33.59 7.81 0.80
C GLY A 272 35.05 7.75 1.22
N ILE A 273 35.33 7.70 2.53
CA ILE A 273 36.67 7.71 3.11
C ILE A 273 37.37 6.37 2.92
N ILE A 274 36.67 5.26 3.12
CA ILE A 274 37.25 3.92 3.04
C ILE A 274 37.87 3.61 1.66
N PRO A 275 37.20 3.86 0.52
CA PRO A 275 37.81 3.70 -0.79
C PRO A 275 39.04 4.59 -0.98
N LEU A 276 39.06 5.80 -0.39
CA LEU A 276 40.24 6.66 -0.42
C LEU A 276 41.39 6.04 0.38
N ASP A 277 41.13 5.49 1.56
CA ASP A 277 42.13 4.81 2.39
C ASP A 277 42.71 3.57 1.67
N VAL A 278 41.88 2.85 0.92
CA VAL A 278 42.32 1.76 0.03
C VAL A 278 43.28 2.28 -1.03
N TYR A 279 42.92 3.37 -1.74
CA TYR A 279 43.82 3.98 -2.71
C TYR A 279 45.10 4.53 -2.05
N TYR A 280 45.06 5.03 -0.81
CA TYR A 280 46.26 5.48 -0.11
C TYR A 280 47.16 4.31 0.32
N LEU A 281 46.58 3.22 0.81
CA LEU A 281 47.28 1.96 1.11
C LEU A 281 47.95 1.38 -0.14
N GLU A 282 47.27 1.54 -1.28
CA GLU A 282 47.78 1.15 -2.58
C GLU A 282 48.89 2.12 -3.08
N TYR A 283 48.70 3.43 -3.16
CA TYR A 283 49.64 4.25 -3.92
C TYR A 283 50.77 4.89 -3.08
N SER A 284 50.72 4.82 -1.75
CA SER A 284 51.63 5.63 -0.91
C SER A 284 53.07 5.10 -0.74
N GLY A 285 53.33 3.80 -0.96
CA GLY A 285 54.68 3.23 -0.87
C GLY A 285 55.42 3.44 0.47
N ARG A 286 54.71 3.82 1.54
CA ARG A 286 55.29 4.22 2.84
C ARG A 286 55.66 3.00 3.71
N SER A 287 56.64 3.19 4.60
CA SER A 287 57.05 2.23 5.63
C SER A 287 55.92 1.82 6.59
N ASP A 288 54.90 2.68 6.74
CA ASP A 288 53.88 2.56 7.78
C ASP A 288 52.59 1.87 7.28
N TRP A 289 52.66 1.13 6.17
CA TRP A 289 51.51 0.46 5.57
C TRP A 289 50.78 -0.49 6.55
N LEU A 290 51.50 -1.13 7.48
CA LEU A 290 50.91 -1.97 8.53
C LEU A 290 50.00 -1.18 9.47
N VAL A 291 50.41 0.03 9.88
CA VAL A 291 49.61 0.88 10.78
C VAL A 291 48.35 1.34 10.08
N MET A 292 48.47 1.74 8.81
CA MET A 292 47.32 2.11 7.98
C MET A 292 46.38 0.92 7.75
N TRP A 293 46.92 -0.29 7.53
CA TRP A 293 46.14 -1.50 7.38
C TRP A 293 45.34 -1.86 8.64
N PHE A 294 45.97 -1.76 9.82
CA PHE A 294 45.28 -1.97 11.09
C PHE A 294 44.17 -0.95 11.32
N LYS A 295 44.42 0.32 11.00
CA LYS A 295 43.40 1.37 11.08
C LYS A 295 42.22 1.05 10.15
N PHE A 296 42.49 0.82 8.87
CA PHE A 296 41.49 0.43 7.87
C PHE A 296 40.67 -0.79 8.27
N SER A 297 41.34 -1.85 8.77
CA SER A 297 40.66 -3.07 9.20
C SER A 297 39.74 -2.82 10.39
N ASN A 298 40.18 -2.02 11.35
CA ASN A 298 39.37 -1.65 12.50
C ASN A 298 38.16 -0.81 12.07
N ASP A 299 38.38 0.15 11.18
CA ASP A 299 37.34 1.02 10.62
C ASP A 299 36.29 0.23 9.80
N ALA A 300 36.72 -0.78 9.04
CA ALA A 300 35.81 -1.69 8.33
C ALA A 300 34.96 -2.56 9.29
N ILE A 301 35.54 -3.04 10.40
CA ILE A 301 34.81 -3.78 11.45
C ILE A 301 33.80 -2.87 12.14
N ILE A 302 34.19 -1.62 12.41
CA ILE A 302 33.30 -0.61 12.99
C ILE A 302 32.08 -0.41 12.10
N LEU A 303 32.29 -0.20 10.80
CA LEU A 303 31.18 -0.03 9.87
C LEU A 303 30.31 -1.27 9.75
N ASP A 304 30.87 -2.47 9.81
CA ASP A 304 30.07 -3.69 9.79
C ASP A 304 29.02 -3.72 10.91
N LEU A 305 29.44 -3.35 12.13
CA LEU A 305 28.56 -3.27 13.30
C LEU A 305 27.51 -2.16 13.16
N GLU A 306 27.88 -1.02 12.58
CA GLU A 306 26.96 0.09 12.33
C GLU A 306 25.94 -0.26 11.22
N TYR A 307 26.34 -1.05 10.22
CA TYR A 307 25.43 -1.59 9.21
C TYR A 307 24.44 -2.60 9.80
N ASP A 308 24.84 -3.44 10.76
CA ASP A 308 23.91 -4.32 11.48
C ASP A 308 22.81 -3.49 12.18
N LEU A 309 23.19 -2.41 12.87
CA LEU A 309 22.23 -1.48 13.48
C LEU A 309 21.31 -0.83 12.42
N LEU A 310 21.86 -0.40 11.28
CA LEU A 310 21.05 0.17 10.19
C LEU A 310 20.07 -0.85 9.61
N ILE A 311 20.47 -2.11 9.46
CA ILE A 311 19.60 -3.17 8.92
C ILE A 311 18.41 -3.39 9.86
N ASP A 312 18.68 -3.48 11.16
CA ASP A 312 17.64 -3.65 12.17
C ASP A 312 16.68 -2.45 12.22
N LEU A 313 17.23 -1.22 12.18
CA LEU A 313 16.43 0.00 12.11
C LEU A 313 15.60 0.08 10.84
N ALA A 314 16.20 -0.14 9.66
CA ALA A 314 15.47 -0.12 8.39
C ALA A 314 14.37 -1.18 8.34
N ASN A 315 14.62 -2.37 8.90
CA ASN A 315 13.61 -3.41 8.97
C ASN A 315 12.45 -3.01 9.90
N LYS A 316 12.75 -2.47 11.08
CA LYS A 316 11.75 -2.00 12.05
C LYS A 316 10.95 -0.81 11.51
N ASP A 317 11.62 0.17 10.93
CA ASP A 317 11.01 1.40 10.41
C ASP A 317 10.09 1.10 9.24
N SER A 318 10.58 0.33 8.26
CA SER A 318 9.77 -0.06 7.11
C SER A 318 8.54 -0.88 7.53
N GLN A 319 8.68 -1.78 8.51
CA GLN A 319 7.54 -2.50 9.09
C GLN A 319 6.55 -1.56 9.77
N ASN A 320 7.02 -0.62 10.60
CA ASN A 320 6.17 0.32 11.31
C ASN A 320 5.38 1.22 10.34
N VAL A 321 6.02 1.69 9.27
CA VAL A 321 5.36 2.49 8.23
C VAL A 321 4.27 1.67 7.52
N ILE A 322 4.56 0.43 7.14
CA ILE A 322 3.59 -0.46 6.48
C ILE A 322 2.42 -0.79 7.42
N LEU A 323 2.70 -1.13 8.68
CA LEU A 323 1.69 -1.40 9.70
C LEU A 323 0.84 -0.16 9.99
N GLY A 324 1.44 1.04 9.98
CA GLY A 324 0.72 2.30 10.09
C GLY A 324 -0.28 2.49 8.95
N GLN A 325 0.13 2.23 7.69
CA GLN A 325 -0.78 2.29 6.55
C GLN A 325 -1.91 1.25 6.65
N LEU A 326 -1.61 0.03 7.13
CA LEU A 326 -2.62 -0.99 7.38
C LEU A 326 -3.64 -0.54 8.44
N GLN A 327 -3.18 0.09 9.52
CA GLN A 327 -4.06 0.65 10.54
C GLN A 327 -4.97 1.74 9.97
N TRP A 328 -4.48 2.61 9.09
CA TRP A 328 -5.32 3.60 8.41
C TRP A 328 -6.42 2.96 7.55
N ILE A 329 -6.12 1.84 6.86
CA ILE A 329 -7.14 1.07 6.12
C ILE A 329 -8.21 0.52 7.07
N ILE A 330 -7.81 -0.06 8.20
CA ILE A 330 -8.74 -0.60 9.19
C ILE A 330 -9.63 0.51 9.77
N ILE A 331 -9.03 1.65 10.15
CA ILE A 331 -9.77 2.81 10.68
C ILE A 331 -10.77 3.33 9.64
N ALA A 332 -10.36 3.47 8.38
CA ALA A 332 -11.25 3.90 7.30
C ALA A 332 -12.45 2.95 7.16
N MET A 333 -12.23 1.64 7.23
CA MET A 333 -13.29 0.63 7.17
C MET A 333 -14.25 0.73 8.35
N ILE A 334 -13.76 0.92 9.58
CA ILE A 334 -14.60 1.12 10.77
C ILE A 334 -15.46 2.38 10.62
N ILE A 335 -14.87 3.49 10.17
CA ILE A 335 -15.59 4.75 9.94
C ILE A 335 -16.68 4.56 8.88
N PHE A 336 -16.39 3.86 7.79
CA PHE A 336 -17.38 3.59 6.74
C PHE A 336 -18.56 2.74 7.25
N VAL A 337 -18.29 1.72 8.08
CA VAL A 337 -19.34 0.91 8.70
C VAL A 337 -20.20 1.76 9.64
N LEU A 338 -19.58 2.61 10.47
CA LEU A 338 -20.30 3.54 11.36
C LEU A 338 -21.19 4.51 10.58
N ILE A 339 -20.66 5.14 9.53
CA ILE A 339 -21.44 6.06 8.69
C ILE A 339 -22.59 5.32 7.99
N SER A 340 -22.33 4.12 7.47
CA SER A 340 -23.37 3.27 6.84
C SER A 340 -24.48 2.92 7.83
N PHE A 341 -24.13 2.60 9.07
CA PHE A 341 -25.08 2.31 10.14
C PHE A 341 -25.93 3.53 10.49
N ILE A 342 -25.31 4.70 10.65
CA ILE A 342 -26.01 5.96 10.90
C ILE A 342 -26.97 6.30 9.75
N LEU A 343 -26.52 6.16 8.49
CA LEU A 343 -27.37 6.36 7.32
C LEU A 343 -28.56 5.40 7.29
N TYR A 344 -28.36 4.14 7.64
CA TYR A 344 -29.45 3.18 7.72
C TYR A 344 -30.50 3.59 8.76
N PHE A 345 -30.08 3.92 9.99
CA PHE A 345 -31.02 4.29 11.05
C PHE A 345 -31.71 5.63 10.81
N TRP A 346 -30.97 6.66 10.39
CA TRP A 346 -31.52 8.01 10.28
C TRP A 346 -32.17 8.30 8.94
N CYS A 347 -31.59 7.83 7.83
CA CYS A 347 -32.17 8.07 6.52
C CYS A 347 -33.21 7.01 6.15
N TYR A 348 -32.84 5.72 6.21
CA TYR A 348 -33.69 4.65 5.69
C TYR A 348 -34.87 4.29 6.61
N LEU A 349 -34.65 4.06 7.91
CA LEU A 349 -35.77 3.71 8.80
C LEU A 349 -36.80 4.84 8.92
N PHE A 350 -36.34 6.09 9.04
CA PHE A 350 -37.26 7.24 9.10
C PHE A 350 -38.07 7.38 7.80
N PHE A 351 -37.45 7.07 6.65
CA PHE A 351 -38.14 7.02 5.37
C PHE A 351 -39.27 5.99 5.37
N LEU A 352 -38.94 4.75 5.73
CA LEU A 352 -39.84 3.62 5.74
C LEU A 352 -41.01 3.86 6.70
N ALA A 353 -40.75 4.47 7.86
CA ALA A 353 -41.80 4.87 8.81
C ALA A 353 -42.74 5.93 8.19
N GLY A 354 -42.21 6.91 7.47
CA GLY A 354 -42.98 7.91 6.75
C GLY A 354 -43.88 7.29 5.67
N GLU A 355 -43.33 6.39 4.84
CA GLU A 355 -44.10 5.73 3.78
C GLU A 355 -45.15 4.75 4.32
N LYS A 356 -44.84 4.04 5.40
CA LYS A 356 -45.83 3.23 6.12
C LYS A 356 -47.02 4.08 6.58
N LYS A 357 -46.76 5.25 7.15
CA LYS A 357 -47.82 6.19 7.58
C LYS A 357 -48.64 6.72 6.40
N ASN A 358 -48.02 6.96 5.25
CA ASN A 358 -48.73 7.37 4.02
C ASN A 358 -49.66 6.26 3.53
N LEU A 359 -49.17 5.02 3.46
CA LEU A 359 -49.97 3.85 3.08
C LEU A 359 -51.13 3.61 4.06
N GLU A 360 -50.91 3.79 5.36
CA GLU A 360 -51.98 3.70 6.36
C GLU A 360 -53.06 4.76 6.15
N LYS A 361 -52.70 6.01 5.83
CA LYS A 361 -53.67 7.05 5.46
C LYS A 361 -54.46 6.69 4.21
N MET A 362 -53.79 6.20 3.16
CA MET A 362 -54.47 5.73 1.94
C MET A 362 -55.46 4.59 2.27
N LYS A 363 -55.07 3.67 3.14
CA LYS A 363 -55.95 2.58 3.60
C LYS A 363 -57.18 3.11 4.34
N ILE A 364 -57.02 4.09 5.23
CA ILE A 364 -58.14 4.71 5.95
C ILE A 364 -59.09 5.41 4.96
N ILE A 365 -58.56 6.21 4.04
CA ILE A 365 -59.36 6.89 3.00
C ILE A 365 -60.12 5.86 2.16
N SER A 366 -59.46 4.78 1.76
CA SER A 366 -60.09 3.71 0.95
C SER A 366 -61.25 2.99 1.68
N ARG A 367 -61.28 2.99 3.02
CA ARG A 367 -62.37 2.41 3.82
C ARG A 367 -63.59 3.33 3.87
N LEU A 368 -63.41 4.64 3.74
CA LEU A 368 -64.49 5.62 3.75
C LEU A 368 -65.25 5.66 2.42
N ILE A 369 -64.64 5.14 1.35
CA ILE A 369 -65.28 5.00 0.05
C ILE A 369 -66.09 3.69 0.06
N PRO A 370 -67.43 3.75 -0.08
CA PRO A 370 -68.27 2.57 -0.03
C PRO A 370 -67.90 1.61 -1.17
N ARG A 371 -67.62 0.34 -0.84
CA ARG A 371 -67.37 -0.68 -1.86
C ARG A 371 -68.71 -1.13 -2.44
N LYS A 372 -68.84 -1.07 -3.77
CA LYS A 372 -69.90 -1.78 -4.49
C LYS A 372 -69.64 -3.28 -4.45
#